data_AF-A0A953R6I0-F1
#
_entry.id   AF-A0A953R6I0-F1
#
_cell.length_a   1.000
_cell.length_b   1.000
_cell.length_c   1.000
_cell.angle_alpha   90.00
_cell.angle_beta   90.00
_cell.angle_gamma   90.00
#
_symmetry.space_group_name_H-M   'P 1'
#
loop_
_entity.id
_entity.type
_entity.pdbx_description
1 polymer ?
#
loop_
_entity_poly.entity_id
_entity_poly.type
_entity_poly.pdbx_seq_one_letter_code
_entity_poly.pdbx_strand_id
1 'polypeptide(L)'
;MAASARTRLRHILLRIGGTDVDFIEDPYLQVIADAGAPFDNTDVRIMRGRPNECHRNAALFWLKGKSAAIAIGYYLGPDYVWRQHSWGVMGDGTILDTHTGGRQYFGVRVEPMEAIKFAEDHLCVAEVLRFLRRNPERFKPIIDEARKALSFPV
;
A
#
# COMPACT_ATOMS: atom_id res chain seq x y z
N MET A 1 22.58 5.21 -1.18
CA MET A 1 21.51 4.18 -1.19
C MET A 1 20.20 4.75 -1.75
N ALA A 2 19.52 5.68 -1.06
CA ALA A 2 18.23 6.25 -1.49
C ALA A 2 18.26 6.98 -2.86
N ALA A 3 19.31 7.76 -3.15
CA ALA A 3 19.46 8.45 -4.45
C ALA A 3 19.53 7.47 -5.64
N SER A 4 20.09 6.27 -5.42
CA SER A 4 20.11 5.22 -6.44
C SER A 4 18.73 4.59 -6.63
N ALA A 5 18.00 4.34 -5.54
CA ALA A 5 16.65 3.78 -5.61
C ALA A 5 15.66 4.72 -6.32
N ARG A 6 15.72 6.03 -6.04
CA ARG A 6 14.87 7.03 -6.69
C ARG A 6 15.07 7.03 -8.20
N THR A 7 16.32 7.03 -8.65
CA THR A 7 16.66 6.98 -10.09
C THR A 7 16.18 5.68 -10.74
N ARG A 8 16.40 4.52 -10.09
CA ARG A 8 15.90 3.23 -10.60
C ARG A 8 14.39 3.22 -10.75
N LEU A 9 13.67 3.62 -9.68
CA LEU A 9 12.21 3.65 -9.70
C LEU A 9 11.69 4.62 -10.77
N ARG A 10 12.32 5.79 -10.94
CA ARG A 10 11.97 6.73 -12.02
C ARG A 10 12.05 6.06 -13.39
N HIS A 11 13.15 5.36 -13.67
CA HIS A 11 13.34 4.68 -14.94
C HIS A 11 12.31 3.56 -15.16
N ILE A 12 11.97 2.80 -14.11
CA ILE A 12 10.95 1.76 -14.19
C ILE A 12 9.58 2.36 -14.54
N LEU A 13 9.14 3.36 -13.76
CA LEU A 13 7.83 3.99 -13.94
C LEU A 13 7.69 4.64 -15.32
N LEU A 14 8.70 5.41 -15.75
CA LEU A 14 8.67 6.08 -17.06
C LEU A 14 8.79 5.11 -18.24
N ARG A 15 9.34 3.91 -18.03
CA ARG A 15 9.33 2.85 -19.06
C ARG A 15 7.96 2.20 -19.23
N ILE A 16 7.15 2.16 -18.16
CA ILE A 16 5.76 1.70 -18.21
C ILE A 16 4.91 2.74 -18.95
N GLY A 17 5.09 4.02 -18.62
CA GLY A 17 4.40 5.13 -19.27
C GLY A 17 4.55 6.43 -18.49
N GLY A 18 3.81 7.46 -18.92
CA GLY A 18 3.86 8.78 -18.28
C GLY A 18 4.99 9.67 -18.79
N THR A 19 5.03 10.90 -18.29
CA THR A 19 5.99 11.93 -18.67
C THR A 19 6.88 12.36 -17.50
N ASP A 20 6.40 12.21 -16.27
CA ASP A 20 7.15 12.55 -15.06
C ASP A 20 6.76 11.68 -13.86
N VAL A 21 7.56 11.76 -12.80
CA VAL A 21 7.32 11.14 -11.50
C VAL A 21 7.46 12.21 -10.43
N ASP A 22 6.37 12.47 -9.72
CA ASP A 22 6.30 13.38 -8.58
C ASP A 22 6.75 12.65 -7.31
N PHE A 23 8.07 12.63 -7.11
CA PHE A 23 8.68 12.08 -5.91
C PHE A 23 8.66 13.09 -4.77
N ILE A 24 7.70 12.90 -3.86
CA ILE A 24 7.75 13.44 -2.51
C ILE A 24 8.62 12.55 -1.59
N GLU A 25 8.72 12.92 -0.31
CA GLU A 25 9.37 12.05 0.68
C GLU A 25 8.55 10.76 0.83
N ASP A 26 9.17 9.64 0.44
CA ASP A 26 8.53 8.34 0.40
C ASP A 26 9.35 7.33 1.20
N PRO A 27 8.90 6.93 2.42
CA PRO A 27 9.61 5.96 3.24
C PRO A 27 9.66 4.57 2.60
N TYR A 28 8.81 4.31 1.60
CA TYR A 28 8.69 3.03 0.91
C TYR A 28 9.47 2.98 -0.40
N LEU A 29 10.18 4.07 -0.75
CA LEU A 29 10.84 4.21 -2.05
C LEU A 29 11.80 3.05 -2.36
N GLN A 30 12.58 2.61 -1.37
CA GLN A 30 13.56 1.53 -1.56
C GLN A 30 12.86 0.19 -1.86
N VAL A 31 11.85 -0.18 -1.06
CA VAL A 31 11.14 -1.46 -1.25
C VAL A 31 10.37 -1.47 -2.57
N ILE A 32 9.78 -0.34 -2.97
CA ILE A 32 9.09 -0.21 -4.25
C ILE A 32 10.09 -0.31 -5.41
N ALA A 33 11.27 0.32 -5.30
CA ALA A 33 12.30 0.24 -6.33
C ALA A 33 12.87 -1.17 -6.52
N ASP A 34 12.91 -1.97 -5.45
CA ASP A 34 13.53 -3.29 -5.44
C ASP A 34 12.56 -4.43 -5.76
N ALA A 35 11.30 -4.32 -5.31
CA ALA A 35 10.31 -5.40 -5.40
C ALA A 35 9.00 -5.00 -6.09
N GLY A 36 8.88 -3.75 -6.55
CA GLY A 36 7.66 -3.26 -7.18
C GLY A 36 7.33 -3.99 -8.48
N ALA A 37 6.04 -4.18 -8.72
CA ALA A 37 5.50 -4.76 -9.94
C ALA A 37 4.27 -3.96 -10.43
N PRO A 38 3.98 -3.99 -11.74
CA PRO A 38 2.71 -3.50 -12.26
C PRO A 38 1.54 -4.31 -11.71
N PHE A 39 0.45 -3.63 -11.37
CA PHE A 39 -0.84 -4.26 -11.08
C PHE A 39 -1.68 -4.29 -12.37
N ASP A 40 -1.15 -4.97 -13.38
CA ASP A 40 -1.77 -5.05 -14.71
C ASP A 40 -3.06 -5.87 -14.70
N ASN A 41 -3.97 -5.58 -15.64
CA ASN A 41 -5.24 -6.30 -15.85
C ASN A 41 -6.11 -6.47 -14.60
N THR A 42 -5.92 -5.58 -13.62
CA THR A 42 -6.65 -5.63 -12.36
C THR A 42 -7.80 -4.65 -12.42
N ASP A 43 -9.01 -5.11 -12.14
CA ASP A 43 -10.17 -4.23 -12.04
C ASP A 43 -9.95 -3.18 -10.92
N VAL A 44 -10.42 -1.97 -11.14
CA VAL A 44 -10.37 -0.89 -10.15
C VAL A 44 -11.77 -0.63 -9.63
N ARG A 45 -11.99 -0.96 -8.36
CA ARG A 45 -13.20 -0.62 -7.63
C ARG A 45 -12.98 0.66 -6.84
N ILE A 46 -13.74 1.69 -7.17
CA ILE A 46 -13.74 2.93 -6.41
C ILE A 46 -14.67 2.83 -5.21
N MET A 47 -14.12 3.09 -4.02
CA MET A 47 -14.87 3.23 -2.79
C MET A 47 -14.55 4.56 -2.14
N ARG A 48 -15.57 5.36 -1.84
CA ARG A 48 -15.38 6.68 -1.24
C ARG A 48 -14.65 6.58 0.11
N GLY A 49 -13.54 7.30 0.22
CA GLY A 49 -12.80 7.55 1.46
C GLY A 49 -12.68 9.04 1.74
N ARG A 50 -11.79 9.40 2.66
CA ARG A 50 -11.47 10.82 2.91
C ARG A 50 -10.58 11.36 1.78
N PRO A 51 -10.87 12.54 1.22
CA PRO A 51 -10.06 13.13 0.15
C PRO A 51 -8.61 13.32 0.60
N ASN A 52 -7.65 13.05 -0.30
CA ASN A 52 -6.21 13.22 -0.07
C ASN A 52 -5.63 12.44 1.12
N GLU A 53 -6.33 11.40 1.60
CA GLU A 53 -5.88 10.53 2.70
C GLU A 53 -5.72 9.08 2.23
N CYS A 54 -5.06 8.84 1.09
CA CYS A 54 -4.98 7.52 0.46
C CYS A 54 -4.39 6.44 1.38
N HIS A 55 -3.27 6.71 2.05
CA HIS A 55 -2.64 5.76 2.98
C HIS A 55 -3.58 5.40 4.13
N ARG A 56 -4.21 6.41 4.75
CA ARG A 56 -5.17 6.21 5.84
C ARG A 56 -6.41 5.43 5.37
N ASN A 57 -6.91 5.72 4.17
CA ASN A 57 -8.05 5.01 3.59
C ASN A 57 -7.71 3.54 3.32
N ALA A 58 -6.55 3.25 2.73
CA ALA A 58 -6.08 1.88 2.47
C ALA A 58 -5.95 1.07 3.77
N ALA A 59 -5.33 1.67 4.81
CA ALA A 59 -5.26 1.07 6.14
C ALA A 59 -6.64 0.77 6.72
N LEU A 60 -7.58 1.73 6.65
CA LEU A 60 -8.94 1.53 7.14
C LEU A 60 -9.73 0.49 6.35
N PHE A 61 -9.54 0.39 5.05
CA PHE A 61 -10.18 -0.65 4.24
C PHE A 61 -9.70 -2.02 4.64
N TRP A 62 -8.39 -2.20 4.85
CA TRP A 62 -7.83 -3.45 5.31
C TRP A 62 -8.27 -3.82 6.73
N LEU A 63 -8.21 -2.87 7.67
CA LEU A 63 -8.64 -3.08 9.07
C LEU A 63 -10.13 -3.42 9.19
N LYS A 64 -10.97 -2.85 8.31
CA LYS A 64 -12.42 -3.12 8.25
C LYS A 64 -12.75 -4.38 7.45
N GLY A 65 -11.77 -5.10 6.92
CA GLY A 65 -11.98 -6.30 6.12
C GLY A 65 -12.55 -6.05 4.73
N LYS A 66 -12.49 -4.80 4.23
CA LYS A 66 -12.94 -4.44 2.88
C LYS A 66 -11.92 -4.81 1.80
N SER A 67 -10.65 -4.89 2.15
CA SER A 67 -9.58 -5.45 1.33
C SER A 67 -8.89 -6.61 2.03
N ALA A 68 -8.27 -7.50 1.25
CA ALA A 68 -7.48 -8.61 1.74
C ALA A 68 -6.05 -8.15 2.13
N ALA A 69 -5.51 -7.16 1.43
CA ALA A 69 -4.21 -6.55 1.73
C ALA A 69 -4.18 -5.05 1.46
N ILE A 70 -3.04 -4.45 1.76
CA ILE A 70 -2.64 -3.09 1.42
C ILE A 70 -1.55 -3.20 0.35
N ALA A 71 -1.55 -2.28 -0.61
CA ALA A 71 -0.42 -2.07 -1.50
C ALA A 71 0.07 -0.62 -1.37
N ILE A 72 1.39 -0.47 -1.50
CA ILE A 72 2.12 0.81 -1.47
C ILE A 72 2.85 0.95 -2.80
N GLY A 73 2.84 2.15 -3.38
CA GLY A 73 3.40 2.33 -4.71
C GLY A 73 3.11 3.68 -5.32
N TYR A 74 3.03 3.67 -6.65
CA TYR A 74 2.73 4.83 -7.46
C TYR A 74 1.56 4.51 -8.39
N TYR A 75 0.70 5.49 -8.62
CA TYR A 75 -0.30 5.43 -9.69
C TYR A 75 0.02 6.46 -10.76
N LEU A 76 -0.30 6.14 -12.01
CA LEU A 76 -0.22 7.08 -13.13
C LEU A 76 -1.52 7.88 -13.21
N GLY A 77 -1.41 9.18 -12.95
CA GLY A 77 -2.54 10.10 -13.01
C GLY A 77 -3.02 10.41 -14.44
N PRO A 78 -4.15 11.11 -14.58
CA PRO A 78 -4.71 11.47 -15.88
C PRO A 78 -3.85 12.48 -16.65
N ASP A 79 -2.98 13.20 -15.95
CA ASP A 79 -2.00 14.15 -16.45
C ASP A 79 -0.64 13.51 -16.80
N TYR A 80 -0.59 12.17 -16.83
CA TYR A 80 0.61 11.39 -17.16
C TYR A 80 1.76 11.53 -16.15
N VAL A 81 1.47 11.97 -14.92
CA VAL A 81 2.45 12.04 -13.83
C VAL A 81 2.21 10.92 -12.84
N TRP A 82 3.27 10.18 -12.51
CA TRP A 82 3.26 9.17 -11.45
C TRP A 82 3.31 9.80 -10.07
N ARG A 83 2.44 9.36 -9.15
CA ARG A 83 2.36 9.89 -7.79
C ARG A 83 2.31 8.79 -6.74
N GLN A 84 2.97 9.01 -5.61
CA GLN A 84 2.92 8.11 -4.46
C GLN A 84 1.47 7.89 -4.04
N HIS A 85 1.14 6.64 -3.75
CA HIS A 85 -0.21 6.25 -3.38
C HIS A 85 -0.23 4.93 -2.62
N SER A 86 -1.36 4.66 -1.98
CA SER A 86 -1.66 3.34 -1.42
C SER A 86 -3.12 3.01 -1.64
N TRP A 87 -3.37 1.72 -1.86
CA TRP A 87 -4.70 1.19 -2.18
C TRP A 87 -4.92 -0.14 -1.45
N GLY A 88 -6.18 -0.55 -1.35
CA GLY A 88 -6.51 -1.90 -0.91
C GLY A 88 -6.39 -2.88 -2.07
N VAL A 89 -6.06 -4.13 -1.78
CA VAL A 89 -6.10 -5.23 -2.76
C VAL A 89 -7.11 -6.26 -2.27
N MET A 90 -8.13 -6.56 -3.08
CA MET A 90 -9.15 -7.56 -2.77
C MET A 90 -8.59 -8.99 -2.96
N GLY A 91 -9.37 -10.00 -2.54
CA GLY A 91 -8.93 -11.40 -2.59
C GLY A 91 -8.72 -11.95 -4.00
N ASP A 92 -9.44 -11.40 -4.97
CA ASP A 92 -9.36 -11.71 -6.40
C ASP A 92 -8.30 -10.87 -7.14
N GLY A 93 -7.58 -10.00 -6.42
CA GLY A 93 -6.60 -9.08 -6.99
C GLY A 93 -7.14 -7.68 -7.24
N THR A 94 -8.47 -7.47 -7.32
CA THR A 94 -9.10 -6.17 -7.62
C THR A 94 -8.53 -5.04 -6.75
N ILE A 95 -8.15 -3.93 -7.37
CA ILE A 95 -7.71 -2.72 -6.67
C ILE A 95 -8.93 -2.06 -6.04
N LEU A 96 -8.87 -1.82 -4.73
CA LEU A 96 -9.84 -1.02 -4.00
C LEU A 96 -9.24 0.35 -3.71
N ASP A 97 -9.61 1.34 -4.51
CA ASP A 97 -9.09 2.70 -4.43
C ASP A 97 -10.15 3.70 -3.99
N THR A 98 -9.71 4.85 -3.52
CA THR A 98 -10.52 6.04 -3.25
C THR A 98 -10.37 7.10 -4.36
N HIS A 99 -9.37 6.97 -5.22
CA HIS A 99 -9.06 7.91 -6.29
C HIS A 99 -9.52 7.39 -7.67
N THR A 100 -10.36 8.15 -8.37
CA THR A 100 -10.98 7.75 -9.65
C THR A 100 -10.08 7.95 -10.87
N GLY A 101 -8.84 8.40 -10.70
CA GLY A 101 -7.98 8.89 -11.78
C GLY A 101 -6.82 7.98 -12.19
N GLY A 102 -6.63 6.83 -11.54
CA GLY A 102 -5.51 5.94 -11.81
C GLY A 102 -5.65 5.20 -13.13
N ARG A 103 -4.72 5.45 -14.05
CA ARG A 103 -4.62 4.73 -15.33
C ARG A 103 -3.83 3.42 -15.19
N GLN A 104 -2.78 3.46 -14.38
CA GLN A 104 -1.88 2.33 -14.12
C GLN A 104 -1.40 2.42 -12.67
N TYR A 105 -1.03 1.27 -12.12
CA TYR A 105 -0.56 1.13 -10.74
C TYR A 105 0.70 0.29 -10.73
N PHE A 106 1.71 0.73 -9.99
CA PHE A 106 2.97 0.03 -9.81
C PHE A 106 3.34 0.08 -8.34
N GLY A 107 3.59 -1.08 -7.72
CA GLY A 107 3.85 -1.10 -6.28
C GLY A 107 4.14 -2.48 -5.73
N VAL A 108 4.09 -2.56 -4.41
CA VAL A 108 4.33 -3.80 -3.65
C VAL A 108 3.11 -4.07 -2.77
N ARG A 109 2.67 -5.32 -2.74
CA ARG A 109 1.70 -5.78 -1.75
C ARG A 109 2.41 -5.92 -0.41
N VAL A 110 1.88 -5.25 0.62
CA VAL A 110 2.48 -5.24 1.95
C VAL A 110 2.19 -6.56 2.66
N GLU A 111 3.23 -7.17 3.23
CA GLU A 111 3.12 -8.39 4.03
C GLU A 111 2.28 -8.16 5.29
N PRO A 112 1.60 -9.19 5.83
CA PRO A 112 0.62 -9.01 6.91
C PRO A 112 1.14 -8.29 8.16
N MET A 113 2.37 -8.57 8.60
CA MET A 113 2.99 -7.88 9.74
C MET A 113 3.30 -6.41 9.42
N GLU A 114 3.88 -6.14 8.25
CA GLU A 114 4.15 -4.77 7.78
C GLU A 114 2.86 -3.99 7.53
N ALA A 115 1.73 -4.66 7.24
CA ALA A 115 0.42 -4.01 7.10
C ALA A 115 -0.11 -3.48 8.45
N ILE A 116 0.22 -4.13 9.57
CA ILE A 116 -0.07 -3.59 10.92
C ILE A 116 0.75 -2.32 11.13
N LYS A 117 2.07 -2.38 10.89
CA LYS A 117 2.96 -1.23 11.03
C LYS A 117 2.54 -0.06 10.15
N PHE A 118 2.23 -0.33 8.87
CA PHE A 118 1.68 0.67 7.96
C PHE A 118 0.40 1.31 8.51
N ALA A 119 -0.49 0.53 9.10
CA ALA A 119 -1.70 1.06 9.71
C ALA A 119 -1.40 1.92 10.94
N GLU A 120 -0.43 1.55 11.78
CA GLU A 120 0.01 2.34 12.94
C GLU A 120 0.72 3.64 12.54
N ASP A 121 1.42 3.67 11.41
CA ASP A 121 2.07 4.89 10.90
C ASP A 121 1.05 5.93 10.39
N HIS A 122 -0.14 5.48 9.97
CA HIS A 122 -1.16 6.34 9.33
C HIS A 122 -2.47 6.49 10.12
N LEU A 123 -2.61 5.77 11.24
CA LEU A 123 -3.71 5.86 12.20
C LEU A 123 -3.13 5.91 13.60
N CYS A 124 -3.88 6.40 14.60
CA CYS A 124 -3.38 6.28 15.96
C CYS A 124 -3.41 4.82 16.44
N VAL A 125 -2.42 4.41 17.24
CA VAL A 125 -2.31 3.05 17.80
C VAL A 125 -3.59 2.59 18.50
N ALA A 126 -4.26 3.50 19.22
CA ALA A 126 -5.54 3.20 19.88
C ALA A 126 -6.66 2.82 18.89
N GLU A 127 -6.67 3.42 17.70
CA GLU A 127 -7.62 3.08 16.63
C GLU A 127 -7.30 1.70 16.04
N VAL A 128 -6.03 1.40 15.75
CA VAL A 128 -5.59 0.08 15.26
C VAL A 128 -5.96 -1.02 16.26
N LEU A 129 -5.59 -0.85 17.54
CA LEU A 129 -5.91 -1.80 18.62
C LEU A 129 -7.41 -2.03 18.79
N ARG A 130 -8.26 -1.04 18.48
CA ARG A 130 -9.72 -1.21 18.50
C ARG A 130 -10.18 -2.18 17.41
N PHE A 131 -9.61 -2.08 16.21
CA PHE A 131 -9.94 -3.01 15.11
C PHE A 131 -9.44 -4.42 15.36
N LEU A 132 -8.20 -4.55 15.87
CA LEU A 132 -7.63 -5.86 16.22
C LEU A 132 -8.48 -6.58 17.26
N ARG A 133 -8.88 -5.89 18.33
CA ARG A 133 -9.75 -6.45 19.39
C ARG A 133 -11.15 -6.81 18.90
N ARG A 134 -11.69 -6.06 17.93
CA ARG A 134 -13.04 -6.29 17.41
C ARG A 134 -13.11 -7.51 16.47
N ASN A 135 -11.99 -7.90 15.86
CA ASN A 135 -11.94 -9.00 14.89
C ASN A 135 -10.77 -9.95 15.19
N PRO A 136 -10.71 -10.58 16.38
CA PRO A 136 -9.54 -11.34 16.83
C PRO A 136 -9.18 -12.47 15.87
N GLU A 137 -10.17 -13.20 15.32
CA GLU A 137 -9.92 -14.32 14.40
C GLU A 137 -9.24 -13.89 13.10
N ARG A 138 -9.54 -12.69 12.58
CA ARG A 138 -8.91 -12.16 11.37
C ARG A 138 -7.42 -11.89 11.59
N PHE A 139 -7.07 -11.39 12.77
CA PHE A 139 -5.72 -10.91 13.06
C PHE A 139 -4.88 -11.91 13.84
N LYS A 140 -5.49 -12.98 14.39
CA LYS A 140 -4.83 -14.05 15.13
C LYS A 140 -3.61 -14.61 14.39
N PRO A 141 -3.67 -14.96 13.08
CA PRO A 141 -2.50 -15.49 12.37
C PRO A 141 -1.31 -14.52 12.39
N ILE A 142 -1.58 -13.23 12.17
CA ILE A 142 -0.55 -12.18 12.13
C ILE A 142 0.06 -11.97 13.52
N ILE A 143 -0.79 -11.95 14.56
CA ILE A 143 -0.34 -11.81 15.96
C ILE A 143 0.51 -13.01 16.38
N ASP A 144 0.10 -14.22 16.01
CA ASP A 144 0.83 -15.44 16.36
C ASP A 144 2.18 -15.51 15.60
N GLU A 145 2.24 -15.04 14.36
CA GLU A 145 3.49 -14.87 13.60
C GLU A 145 4.42 -13.84 14.27
N ALA A 146 3.89 -12.67 14.64
CA ALA A 146 4.67 -11.64 15.34
C ALA A 146 5.24 -12.15 16.68
N ARG A 147 4.46 -12.93 17.44
CA ARG A 147 4.93 -13.57 18.68
C ARG A 147 6.06 -14.55 18.43
N LYS A 148 5.99 -15.36 17.37
CA LYS A 148 7.07 -16.28 17.00
C LYS A 148 8.35 -15.53 16.66
N ALA A 149 8.26 -14.47 15.85
CA ALA A 149 9.41 -13.64 15.48
C ALA A 149 10.12 -13.02 16.72
N LEU A 150 9.34 -12.59 17.73
CA LEU A 150 9.90 -12.07 18.99
C LEU A 150 10.49 -13.14 19.91
N SER A 151 10.05 -14.39 19.77
CA SER A 151 10.52 -15.53 20.60
C SER A 151 11.83 -16.13 20.10
N PHE A 152 12.22 -15.82 18.87
CA PHE A 152 13.48 -16.26 18.25
C PHE A 152 14.22 -15.03 17.70
N PRO A 153 14.88 -14.23 18.55
CA PRO A 153 15.75 -13.18 18.05
C PRO A 153 16.89 -13.82 17.26
N VAL A 154 17.09 -13.33 16.02
CA VAL A 154 18.23 -13.67 15.16
C VAL A 154 19.53 -13.21 15.80
#